data_AF-A0A924BJA1-F1
#
_entry.id   AF-A0A924BJA1-F1
#
_cell.length_a   1.000
_cell.length_b   1.000
_cell.length_c   1.000
_cell.angle_alpha   90.00
_cell.angle_beta   90.00
_cell.angle_gamma   90.00
#
_symmetry.space_group_name_H-M   'P 1'
#
loop_
_entity.id
_entity.type
_entity.pdbx_description
1 polymer ?
#
loop_
_entity_poly.entity_id
_entity_poly.type
_entity_poly.pdbx_seq_one_letter_code
_entity_poly.pdbx_strand_id
1 'polypeptide(L)'
;AAAIACALFGGQPADWVGRGTGVDDAGLSRKADAVARGLARHPSRDPLDVMRCLGGREVAAMAGAMLRARTLHVPVILDGFIACAAAAVLHKANPAAIDHCIAGHVSAETAHVRLLDALGKPPLLNLGLRLGEGSGAALALGIIKAAAACHSGMASFAEAGVAEG
;
A
#
# COMPACT_ATOMS: atom_id res chain seq x y z
N ALA A 1 1.26 -8.30 -7.27
CA ALA A 1 0.26 -7.53 -6.47
C ALA A 1 -1.07 -8.27 -6.34
N ALA A 2 -1.87 -8.37 -7.40
CA ALA A 2 -3.24 -8.93 -7.34
C ALA A 2 -3.31 -10.34 -6.73
N ALA A 3 -2.41 -11.25 -7.13
CA ALA A 3 -2.35 -12.60 -6.57
C ALA A 3 -2.05 -12.62 -5.07
N ILE A 4 -1.17 -11.73 -4.59
CA ILE A 4 -0.86 -11.58 -3.17
C ILE A 4 -2.11 -11.09 -2.42
N ALA A 5 -2.74 -10.02 -2.88
CA ALA A 5 -3.92 -9.46 -2.23
C ALA A 5 -5.08 -10.47 -2.19
N CYS A 6 -5.33 -11.18 -3.30
CA CYS A 6 -6.34 -12.24 -3.36
C CYS A 6 -6.01 -13.42 -2.43
N ALA A 7 -4.76 -13.86 -2.37
CA ALA A 7 -4.35 -14.93 -1.47
C ALA A 7 -4.53 -14.55 0.01
N LEU A 8 -4.20 -13.31 0.37
CA LEU A 8 -4.22 -12.85 1.76
C LEU A 8 -5.63 -12.49 2.24
N PHE A 9 -6.44 -11.85 1.40
CA PHE A 9 -7.73 -11.30 1.80
C PHE A 9 -8.95 -12.00 1.18
N GLY A 10 -8.72 -13.00 0.33
CA GLY A 10 -9.80 -13.74 -0.33
C GLY A 10 -10.49 -12.94 -1.44
N GLY A 11 -11.68 -13.37 -1.83
CA GLY A 11 -12.41 -12.82 -2.97
C GLY A 11 -12.08 -13.51 -4.29
N GLN A 12 -12.59 -12.95 -5.40
CA GLN A 12 -12.35 -13.49 -6.73
C GLN A 12 -11.12 -12.83 -7.36
N PRO A 13 -10.34 -13.53 -8.21
CA PRO A 13 -9.23 -12.94 -8.96
C PRO A 13 -9.62 -11.65 -9.70
N ALA A 14 -10.84 -11.60 -10.24
CA ALA A 14 -11.41 -10.43 -10.93
C ALA A 14 -11.51 -9.19 -10.03
N ASP A 15 -11.68 -9.35 -8.73
CA ASP A 15 -11.79 -8.23 -7.79
C ASP A 15 -10.45 -7.50 -7.56
N TRP A 16 -9.34 -8.19 -7.85
CA TRP A 16 -7.98 -7.74 -7.52
C TRP A 16 -7.15 -7.34 -8.74
N VAL A 17 -7.61 -7.68 -9.95
CA VAL A 17 -6.94 -7.31 -11.20
C VAL A 17 -7.51 -6.01 -11.74
N GLY A 18 -6.62 -5.13 -12.16
CA GLY A 18 -6.98 -3.90 -12.87
C GLY A 18 -6.40 -3.87 -14.28
N ARG A 19 -6.81 -2.85 -15.04
CA ARG A 19 -6.34 -2.66 -16.41
C ARG A 19 -4.84 -2.35 -16.49
N GLY A 20 -4.20 -1.87 -15.42
CA GLY A 20 -2.77 -1.56 -15.44
C GLY A 20 -2.45 -0.52 -16.51
N THR A 21 -1.52 -0.87 -17.40
CA THR A 21 -1.10 -0.09 -18.57
C THR A 21 -2.16 0.04 -19.68
N GLY A 22 -3.43 -0.28 -19.41
CA GLY A 22 -4.56 -0.05 -20.32
C GLY A 22 -4.99 -1.26 -21.14
N VAL A 23 -4.97 -2.47 -20.56
CA VAL A 23 -5.42 -3.68 -21.28
C VAL A 23 -6.93 -3.69 -21.54
N ASP A 24 -7.31 -4.35 -22.63
CA ASP A 24 -8.70 -4.64 -23.02
C ASP A 24 -9.35 -5.70 -22.10
N ASP A 25 -10.62 -6.01 -22.36
CA ASP A 25 -11.39 -6.96 -21.54
C ASP A 25 -10.84 -8.39 -21.63
N ALA A 26 -10.35 -8.78 -22.81
CA ALA A 26 -9.65 -10.05 -22.97
C ALA A 26 -8.36 -10.09 -22.13
N GLY A 27 -7.61 -8.98 -22.08
CA GLY A 27 -6.44 -8.82 -21.24
C GLY A 27 -6.75 -8.83 -19.75
N LEU A 28 -7.87 -8.24 -19.34
CA LEU A 28 -8.33 -8.31 -17.96
C LEU A 28 -8.70 -9.75 -17.57
N SER A 29 -9.40 -10.48 -18.45
CA SER A 29 -9.71 -11.90 -18.26
C SER A 29 -8.45 -12.76 -18.13
N ARG A 30 -7.47 -12.58 -19.03
CA ARG A 30 -6.17 -13.28 -18.94
C ARG A 30 -5.43 -12.99 -17.63
N LYS A 31 -5.49 -11.75 -17.12
CA LYS A 31 -4.91 -11.40 -15.82
C LYS A 31 -5.62 -12.12 -14.67
N ALA A 32 -6.95 -12.14 -14.65
CA ALA A 32 -7.72 -12.84 -13.63
C ALA A 32 -7.42 -14.35 -13.63
N ASP A 33 -7.38 -14.95 -14.81
CA ASP A 33 -7.04 -16.36 -15.00
C ASP A 33 -5.59 -16.68 -14.58
N ALA A 34 -4.62 -15.81 -14.88
CA ALA A 34 -3.25 -15.96 -14.39
C ALA A 34 -3.18 -15.95 -12.86
N VAL A 35 -3.92 -15.05 -12.20
CA VAL A 35 -4.05 -15.02 -10.74
C VAL A 35 -4.70 -16.30 -10.22
N ALA A 36 -5.79 -16.76 -10.84
CA ALA A 36 -6.50 -17.98 -10.47
C ALA A 36 -5.58 -19.21 -10.51
N ARG A 37 -4.84 -19.40 -11.61
CA ARG A 37 -3.87 -20.49 -11.75
C ARG A 37 -2.75 -20.41 -10.72
N GLY A 38 -2.24 -19.21 -10.43
CA GLY A 38 -1.23 -19.00 -9.40
C GLY A 38 -1.72 -19.47 -8.03
N LEU A 39 -2.93 -19.05 -7.65
CA LEU A 39 -3.58 -19.44 -6.39
C LEU A 39 -3.84 -20.95 -6.30
N ALA A 40 -4.24 -21.58 -7.41
CA ALA A 40 -4.45 -23.02 -7.47
C ALA A 40 -3.14 -23.81 -7.32
N ARG A 41 -2.06 -23.34 -7.94
CA ARG A 41 -0.73 -23.95 -7.85
C ARG A 41 -0.09 -23.77 -6.46
N HIS A 42 -0.38 -22.66 -5.80
CA HIS A 42 0.21 -22.28 -4.52
C HIS A 42 -0.90 -21.98 -3.50
N PRO A 43 -1.46 -23.02 -2.84
CA PRO A 43 -2.63 -22.88 -1.98
C PRO A 43 -2.33 -22.31 -0.59
N SER A 44 -1.05 -22.26 -0.19
CA SER A 44 -0.63 -21.72 1.11
C SER A 44 -1.15 -20.29 1.29
N ARG A 45 -1.69 -20.01 2.47
CA ARG A 45 -2.16 -18.69 2.90
C ARG A 45 -1.22 -18.05 3.93
N ASP A 46 -0.12 -18.74 4.26
CA ASP A 46 0.94 -18.14 5.06
C ASP A 46 1.52 -16.93 4.30
N PRO A 47 1.66 -15.75 4.94
CA PRO A 47 2.03 -14.54 4.22
C PRO A 47 3.40 -14.59 3.55
N LEU A 48 4.39 -15.23 4.17
CA LEU A 48 5.74 -15.33 3.62
C LEU A 48 5.78 -16.31 2.45
N ASP A 49 5.05 -17.42 2.54
CA ASP A 49 4.86 -18.33 1.41
C ASP A 49 4.11 -17.68 0.25
N VAL A 50 3.06 -16.90 0.53
CA VAL A 50 2.35 -16.12 -0.49
C VAL A 50 3.32 -15.17 -1.20
N MET A 51 4.15 -14.44 -0.46
CA MET A 51 5.16 -13.55 -1.04
C MET A 51 6.18 -14.33 -1.89
N ARG A 52 6.64 -15.49 -1.40
CA ARG A 52 7.61 -16.35 -2.08
C ARG A 52 7.08 -16.94 -3.39
N CYS A 53 5.81 -17.36 -3.41
CA CYS A 53 5.21 -18.08 -4.53
C CYS A 53 4.45 -17.19 -5.54
N LEU A 54 3.80 -16.13 -5.04
CA LEU A 54 2.91 -15.28 -5.85
C LEU A 54 3.41 -13.82 -5.95
N GLY A 55 4.49 -13.50 -5.26
CA GLY A 55 5.16 -12.21 -5.34
C GLY A 55 6.26 -12.14 -6.39
N GLY A 56 7.15 -11.17 -6.19
CA GLY A 56 8.33 -10.91 -7.01
C GLY A 56 9.49 -10.41 -6.15
N ARG A 57 10.68 -10.31 -6.73
CA ARG A 57 11.89 -9.86 -6.01
C ARG A 57 11.72 -8.44 -5.48
N GLU A 58 11.04 -7.59 -6.23
CA GLU A 58 10.69 -6.22 -5.87
C GLU A 58 9.74 -6.16 -4.66
N VAL A 59 8.78 -7.09 -4.56
CA VAL A 59 7.88 -7.19 -3.40
C VAL A 59 8.68 -7.59 -2.16
N ALA A 60 9.55 -8.59 -2.28
CA ALA A 60 10.42 -9.01 -1.18
C ALA A 60 11.37 -7.88 -0.74
N ALA A 61 11.92 -7.13 -1.69
CA ALA A 61 12.78 -5.98 -1.41
C ALA A 61 12.01 -4.87 -0.67
N MET A 62 10.80 -4.51 -1.13
CA MET A 62 9.95 -3.52 -0.46
C MET A 62 9.55 -3.97 0.95
N ALA A 63 9.13 -5.23 1.12
CA ALA A 63 8.78 -5.77 2.44
C ALA A 63 10.00 -5.75 3.40
N GLY A 64 11.17 -6.14 2.92
CA GLY A 64 12.41 -6.05 3.69
C GLY A 64 12.78 -4.62 4.07
N ALA A 65 12.64 -3.66 3.15
CA ALA A 65 12.88 -2.25 3.41
C ALA A 65 11.93 -1.67 4.46
N MET A 66 10.62 -2.01 4.39
CA MET A 66 9.62 -1.61 5.38
C MET A 66 9.95 -2.18 6.77
N LEU A 67 10.29 -3.47 6.86
CA LEU A 67 10.71 -4.08 8.13
C LEU A 67 11.95 -3.39 8.70
N ARG A 68 12.96 -3.13 7.87
CA ARG A 68 14.16 -2.44 8.32
C ARG A 68 13.86 -1.02 8.81
N ALA A 69 13.04 -0.27 8.07
CA ALA A 69 12.60 1.07 8.45
C ALA A 69 11.91 1.07 9.82
N ARG A 70 11.05 0.07 10.09
CA ARG A 70 10.43 -0.11 11.41
C ARG A 70 11.48 -0.24 12.53
N THR A 71 12.50 -1.08 12.35
CA THR A 71 13.55 -1.28 13.37
C THR A 71 14.40 -0.02 13.61
N LEU A 72 14.38 0.91 12.66
CA LEU A 72 15.08 2.18 12.72
C LEU A 72 14.17 3.34 13.16
N HIS A 73 12.90 3.07 13.48
CA HIS A 73 11.88 4.08 13.79
C HIS A 73 11.71 5.11 12.67
N VAL A 74 11.90 4.69 11.41
CA VAL A 74 11.73 5.54 10.23
C VAL A 74 10.32 5.32 9.67
N PRO A 75 9.48 6.36 9.55
CA PRO A 75 8.17 6.23 8.91
C PRO A 75 8.32 5.96 7.41
N VAL A 76 7.41 5.15 6.86
CA VAL A 76 7.40 4.78 5.44
C VAL A 76 6.13 5.32 4.78
N ILE A 77 6.28 5.96 3.63
CA ILE A 77 5.14 6.38 2.82
C ILE A 77 4.90 5.32 1.75
N LEU A 78 3.73 4.68 1.79
CA LEU A 78 3.30 3.70 0.79
C LEU A 78 2.84 4.44 -0.47
N ASP A 79 3.30 3.95 -1.62
CA ASP A 79 2.95 4.49 -2.93
C ASP A 79 1.65 3.84 -3.45
N GLY A 80 1.70 3.15 -4.59
CA GLY A 80 0.55 2.50 -5.21
C GLY A 80 0.31 1.05 -4.78
N PHE A 81 -0.55 0.39 -5.55
CA PHE A 81 -1.06 -0.96 -5.28
C PHE A 81 0.03 -2.02 -5.02
N ILE A 82 1.15 -2.00 -5.75
CA ILE A 82 2.25 -2.96 -5.57
C ILE A 82 2.98 -2.76 -4.23
N ALA A 83 3.20 -1.53 -3.80
CA ALA A 83 3.82 -1.23 -2.50
C ALA A 83 2.89 -1.64 -1.36
N CYS A 84 1.60 -1.35 -1.47
CA CYS A 84 0.59 -1.80 -0.51
C CYS A 84 0.44 -3.33 -0.49
N ALA A 85 0.65 -4.03 -1.62
CA ALA A 85 0.67 -5.49 -1.63
C ALA A 85 1.87 -6.07 -0.87
N ALA A 86 3.04 -5.41 -0.90
CA ALA A 86 4.18 -5.77 -0.05
C ALA A 86 3.87 -5.52 1.43
N ALA A 87 3.27 -4.37 1.76
CA ALA A 87 2.82 -4.05 3.11
C ALA A 87 1.78 -5.07 3.63
N ALA A 88 0.91 -5.59 2.77
CA ALA A 88 -0.08 -6.60 3.13
C ALA A 88 0.52 -7.92 3.61
N VAL A 89 1.64 -8.35 3.03
CA VAL A 89 2.37 -9.53 3.51
C VAL A 89 2.78 -9.33 4.96
N LEU A 90 3.39 -8.17 5.27
CA LEU A 90 3.83 -7.83 6.62
C LEU A 90 2.65 -7.70 7.58
N HIS A 91 1.60 -7.00 7.17
CA HIS A 91 0.38 -6.80 7.96
C HIS A 91 -0.31 -8.11 8.31
N LYS A 92 -0.36 -9.06 7.37
CA LYS A 92 -0.93 -10.40 7.65
C LYS A 92 -0.06 -11.25 8.56
N ALA A 93 1.26 -11.08 8.50
CA ALA A 93 2.17 -11.75 9.43
C ALA A 93 2.07 -11.16 10.84
N ASN A 94 1.95 -9.84 10.94
CA ASN A 94 1.69 -9.12 12.18
C ASN A 94 1.04 -7.76 11.84
N PRO A 95 -0.19 -7.47 12.29
CA PRO A 95 -0.87 -6.22 11.96
C PRO A 95 -0.07 -4.96 12.28
N ALA A 96 0.68 -4.99 13.40
CA ALA A 96 1.50 -3.88 13.86
C ALA A 96 2.76 -3.65 12.98
N ALA A 97 3.12 -4.58 12.09
CA ALA A 97 4.29 -4.49 11.21
C ALA A 97 4.30 -3.22 10.36
N ILE A 98 3.13 -2.66 10.08
CA ILE A 98 2.95 -1.50 9.23
C ILE A 98 2.44 -0.26 9.98
N ASP A 99 2.50 -0.23 11.32
CA ASP A 99 2.03 0.94 12.09
C ASP A 99 2.78 2.21 11.71
N HIS A 100 4.08 2.08 11.45
CA HIS A 100 4.97 3.15 10.97
C HIS A 100 4.73 3.55 9.51
N CYS A 101 3.82 2.89 8.79
CA CYS A 101 3.52 3.19 7.40
C CYS A 101 2.32 4.15 7.26
N ILE A 102 2.41 5.09 6.32
CA ILE A 102 1.34 6.02 5.93
C ILE A 102 1.01 5.77 4.45
N ALA A 103 -0.27 5.68 4.08
CA ALA A 103 -0.64 5.60 2.67
C ALA A 103 -0.52 6.98 2.00
N GLY A 104 0.43 7.13 1.07
CA GLY A 104 0.68 8.39 0.39
C GLY A 104 -0.47 8.76 -0.54
N HIS A 105 -0.97 7.80 -1.33
CA HIS A 105 -2.10 8.04 -2.21
C HIS A 105 -2.92 6.77 -2.46
N VAL A 106 -4.15 6.95 -2.96
CA VAL A 106 -4.88 5.90 -3.67
C VAL A 106 -4.62 6.02 -5.17
N SER A 107 -4.33 4.90 -5.81
CA SER A 107 -4.08 4.84 -7.25
C SER A 107 -5.37 4.63 -8.02
N ALA A 108 -5.37 4.92 -9.33
CA ALA A 108 -6.50 4.62 -10.21
C ALA A 108 -6.68 3.11 -10.49
N GLU A 109 -5.93 2.24 -9.81
CA GLU A 109 -6.17 0.80 -9.81
C GLU A 109 -7.36 0.51 -8.89
N THR A 110 -8.47 0.03 -9.43
CA THR A 110 -9.73 -0.16 -8.71
C THR A 110 -9.57 -0.98 -7.42
N ALA A 111 -8.70 -1.99 -7.43
CA ALA A 111 -8.44 -2.85 -6.28
C ALA A 111 -7.63 -2.17 -5.16
N HIS A 112 -7.03 -1.00 -5.40
CA HIS A 112 -6.18 -0.35 -4.41
C HIS A 112 -6.98 0.20 -3.23
N VAL A 113 -8.19 0.75 -3.46
CA VAL A 113 -9.09 1.16 -2.37
C VAL A 113 -9.36 -0.01 -1.42
N ARG A 114 -9.77 -1.15 -1.98
CA ARG A 114 -10.04 -2.37 -1.20
C ARG A 114 -8.84 -2.83 -0.39
N LEU A 115 -7.64 -2.71 -0.96
CA LEU A 115 -6.41 -3.07 -0.26
C LEU A 115 -6.10 -2.09 0.88
N LEU A 116 -6.26 -0.79 0.66
CA LEU A 116 -6.06 0.23 1.70
C LEU A 116 -7.03 0.04 2.87
N ASP A 117 -8.30 -0.30 2.57
CA ASP A 117 -9.31 -0.62 3.58
C ASP A 117 -8.90 -1.85 4.39
N ALA A 118 -8.44 -2.91 3.72
CA ALA A 118 -7.97 -4.13 4.38
C ALA A 118 -6.71 -3.91 5.24
N LEU A 119 -5.91 -2.88 4.93
CA LEU A 119 -4.74 -2.48 5.72
C LEU A 119 -5.07 -1.48 6.83
N GLY A 120 -6.28 -0.92 6.86
CA GLY A 120 -6.64 0.18 7.77
C GLY A 120 -5.81 1.45 7.53
N LYS A 121 -5.45 1.73 6.27
CA LYS A 121 -4.58 2.86 5.89
C LYS A 121 -5.30 3.83 4.96
N PRO A 122 -6.00 4.86 5.48
CA PRO A 122 -6.59 5.88 4.64
C PRO A 122 -5.48 6.65 3.89
N PRO A 123 -5.63 6.91 2.59
CA PRO A 123 -4.63 7.61 1.79
C PRO A 123 -4.65 9.13 2.06
N LEU A 124 -3.49 9.79 2.01
CA LEU A 124 -3.41 11.25 2.09
C LEU A 124 -3.92 11.93 0.80
N LEU A 125 -3.71 11.30 -0.36
CA LEU A 125 -4.01 11.87 -1.67
C LEU A 125 -4.92 10.96 -2.50
N ASN A 126 -5.83 11.58 -3.25
CA ASN A 126 -6.60 10.93 -4.30
C ASN A 126 -6.55 11.78 -5.58
N LEU A 127 -5.54 11.52 -6.42
CA LEU A 127 -5.22 12.32 -7.61
C LEU A 127 -5.28 11.50 -8.91
N GLY A 128 -5.86 10.29 -8.87
CA GLY A 128 -5.95 9.41 -10.04
C GLY A 128 -4.60 8.91 -10.58
N LEU A 129 -3.54 8.90 -9.76
CA LEU A 129 -2.20 8.46 -10.18
C LEU A 129 -2.15 6.94 -10.42
N ARG A 130 -1.34 6.50 -11.38
CA ARG A 130 -1.18 5.07 -11.71
C ARG A 130 0.20 4.71 -12.29
N LEU A 131 1.20 5.58 -12.09
CA LEU A 131 2.56 5.35 -12.56
C LEU A 131 3.28 4.30 -11.70
N GLY A 132 3.18 4.44 -10.38
CA GLY A 132 4.00 3.68 -9.43
C GLY A 132 5.33 4.39 -9.18
N GLU A 133 6.40 3.62 -9.05
CA GLU A 133 7.79 4.11 -8.90
C GLU A 133 8.03 4.97 -7.64
N GLY A 134 7.11 4.99 -6.68
CA GLY A 134 7.20 5.84 -5.50
C GLY A 134 6.71 7.28 -5.74
N SER A 135 6.14 7.56 -6.92
CA SER A 135 5.74 8.92 -7.31
C SER A 135 4.65 9.52 -6.41
N GLY A 136 3.61 8.77 -6.07
CA GLY A 136 2.55 9.21 -5.16
C GLY A 136 3.04 9.35 -3.72
N ALA A 137 3.95 8.47 -3.28
CA ALA A 137 4.62 8.61 -1.99
C ALA A 137 5.49 9.88 -1.92
N ALA A 138 6.24 10.19 -2.98
CA ALA A 138 7.06 11.39 -3.07
C ALA A 138 6.22 12.67 -3.09
N LEU A 139 5.09 12.67 -3.80
CA LEU A 139 4.10 13.77 -3.76
C LEU A 139 3.54 13.99 -2.34
N ALA A 140 3.17 12.92 -1.65
CA ALA A 140 2.62 12.97 -0.30
C ALA A 140 3.63 13.48 0.76
N LEU A 141 4.94 13.36 0.51
CA LEU A 141 5.98 13.82 1.43
C LEU A 141 5.86 15.32 1.75
N GLY A 142 5.40 16.14 0.81
CA GLY A 142 5.19 17.58 1.04
C GLY A 142 4.16 17.84 2.13
N ILE A 143 3.06 17.09 2.14
CA ILE A 143 1.99 17.19 3.15
C ILE A 143 2.52 16.77 4.52
N ILE A 144 3.29 15.69 4.57
CA ILE A 144 3.85 15.18 5.83
C ILE A 144 4.84 16.19 6.43
N LYS A 145 5.69 16.79 5.59
CA LYS A 145 6.62 17.85 6.04
C LYS A 145 5.86 19.07 6.57
N ALA A 146 4.79 19.49 5.90
CA ALA A 146 3.96 20.59 6.36
C ALA A 146 3.30 20.27 7.71
N ALA A 147 2.74 19.07 7.87
CA ALA A 147 2.15 18.64 9.13
C ALA A 147 3.18 18.63 10.28
N ALA A 148 4.39 18.12 10.03
CA ALA A 148 5.47 18.14 11.01
C ALA A 148 5.86 19.59 11.39
N ALA A 149 5.98 20.49 10.41
CA ALA A 149 6.31 21.90 10.65
C ALA A 149 5.21 22.61 11.44
N CYS A 150 3.93 22.35 11.17
CA CYS A 150 2.82 22.86 11.97
C CYS A 150 2.89 22.34 13.41
N HIS A 151 3.17 21.06 13.60
CA HIS A 151 3.25 20.46 14.94
C HIS A 151 4.42 21.02 15.77
N SER A 152 5.60 21.19 15.17
CA SER A 152 6.80 21.60 15.89
C SER A 152 7.08 23.10 15.90
N GLY A 153 6.40 23.88 15.06
CA GLY A 153 6.75 25.29 14.81
C GLY A 153 5.59 26.28 14.91
N MET A 154 4.35 25.83 15.11
CA MET A 154 3.21 26.72 15.32
C MET A 154 3.15 27.16 16.79
N ALA A 155 3.01 28.46 17.02
CA ALA A 155 2.81 29.02 18.35
C ALA A 155 1.51 28.46 18.98
N SER A 156 1.59 28.12 20.26
CA SER A 156 0.41 27.88 21.10
C SER A 156 -0.43 29.16 21.25
N PHE A 157 -1.68 29.03 21.69
CA PHE A 157 -2.53 30.20 21.94
C PHE A 157 -1.90 31.19 22.94
N ALA A 158 -1.21 30.68 23.97
CA ALA A 158 -0.50 31.51 24.94
C ALA A 158 0.66 32.28 24.30
N GLU A 159 1.47 31.63 23.45
CA GLU A 159 2.59 32.27 22.74
C GLU A 159 2.12 33.27 21.68
N ALA A 160 0.98 33.00 21.05
CA ALA A 160 0.37 33.87 20.05
C ALA A 160 -0.48 35.02 20.63
N GLY A 161 -0.65 35.07 21.96
CA GLY A 161 -1.45 36.10 22.63
C GLY A 161 -2.95 36.03 22.30
N VAL A 162 -3.46 34.83 22.01
CA VAL A 162 -4.88 34.62 21.69
C VAL A 162 -5.65 34.39 22.98
N ALA A 163 -6.72 35.16 23.19
CA ALA A 163 -7.59 35.01 24.35
C ALA A 163 -8.30 33.64 24.35
N GLU A 164 -8.39 32.99 25.51
CA GLU A 164 -9.25 31.82 25.69
C GLU A 164 -10.71 32.27 25.59
N GLY A 165 -11.43 31.73 24.61
CA GLY A 165 -12.86 31.97 24.38
C GLY A 165 -13.75 30.96 25.10
#